data_AF-A0A9D2CPC0-F1
#
_entry.id   AF-A0A9D2CPC0-F1
#
_cell.length_a   1.000
_cell.length_b   1.000
_cell.length_c   1.000
_cell.angle_alpha   90.00
_cell.angle_beta   90.00
_cell.angle_gamma   90.00
#
_symmetry.space_group_name_H-M   'P 1'
#
loop_
_entity.id
_entity.type
_entity.pdbx_description
1 polymer ?
#
loop_
_entity_poly.entity_id
_entity_poly.type
_entity_poly.pdbx_seq_one_letter_code
_entity_poly.pdbx_strand_id
1 'polypeptide(L)'
;MKKSTSLLLSGILVSGMVLGTIVTPVTVNAATQATTQADQTVTNYVTFVNADGNTVRSSQALQGTKGQKITFAPDGYTSADSSKAVFGNNGDSKTVTVAKMISVKVNYVDQNGNLVNSETVNGGEGNDYKLTNLPAGCTWNNDAEQTINLVDGKEYNVPVTKKVSNTVIFKTADETEVGRTQIFGDKAGVKVSLTDAQLPEGYTTTSKDLTLQNEGNTQFVTVTKSATDGITPIKGVVKVNVTMAHLYDKDGKTLSRSLGKNSRWQTNNKMVLNGVTYYQVSTTEWLKASDIIVEGSTNTTPDKDNNATDTTAQKPDVKAVTTKDKGMAQLYDDNGKIIESLQLGPNTPWATDLMKTLNGEKMYRVATNEWVKVSEIK
;
A
#
# COMPACT_ATOMS: atom_id res chain seq x y z
N MET A 1 11.00 34.35 -12.49
CA MET A 1 11.95 33.63 -13.36
C MET A 1 11.37 32.26 -13.71
N LYS A 2 11.26 32.01 -15.02
CA LYS A 2 11.13 30.76 -15.78
C LYS A 2 10.27 29.61 -15.22
N LYS A 3 9.09 29.44 -15.83
CA LYS A 3 8.46 28.13 -16.09
C LYS A 3 9.30 27.36 -17.11
N SER A 4 9.64 26.11 -16.83
CA SER A 4 10.24 25.20 -17.81
C SER A 4 9.18 24.22 -18.29
N THR A 5 8.74 24.42 -19.52
CA THR A 5 7.94 23.49 -20.32
C THR A 5 8.91 22.55 -21.03
N SER A 6 8.80 21.24 -20.82
CA SER A 6 9.58 20.24 -21.56
C SER A 6 8.83 19.88 -22.85
N LEU A 7 9.35 20.35 -23.99
CA LEU A 7 9.06 19.82 -25.32
C LEU A 7 10.03 18.66 -25.58
N LEU A 8 9.50 17.48 -25.94
CA LEU A 8 10.30 16.45 -26.59
C LEU A 8 9.75 16.25 -28.00
N LEU A 9 10.46 16.81 -28.97
CA LEU A 9 10.28 16.50 -30.38
C LEU A 9 11.65 16.26 -31.03
N SER A 10 11.70 15.15 -31.76
CA SER A 10 12.55 14.87 -32.93
C SER A 10 13.97 14.35 -32.71
N GLY A 11 14.31 13.32 -33.49
CA GLY A 11 15.70 12.90 -33.70
C GLY A 11 15.88 11.44 -34.11
N ILE A 12 15.37 11.05 -35.28
CA ILE A 12 15.73 9.81 -35.98
C ILE A 12 17.23 9.79 -36.27
N LEU A 13 17.92 8.69 -35.99
CA LEU A 13 19.20 8.35 -36.60
C LEU A 13 19.18 6.90 -37.11
N VAL A 14 19.41 6.80 -38.42
CA VAL A 14 19.57 5.59 -39.22
C VAL A 14 20.98 5.03 -39.00
N SER A 15 21.11 3.71 -38.84
CA SER A 15 22.35 3.01 -39.21
C SER A 15 22.04 1.55 -39.55
N GLY A 16 22.34 1.17 -40.79
CA GLY A 16 22.08 -0.15 -41.33
C GLY A 16 23.23 -1.13 -41.10
N MET A 17 22.92 -2.41 -41.17
CA MET A 17 23.83 -3.43 -41.68
C MET A 17 23.02 -4.51 -42.37
N VAL A 18 23.30 -4.66 -43.67
CA VAL A 18 22.86 -5.73 -44.55
C VAL A 18 23.74 -6.95 -44.28
N LEU A 19 23.13 -8.11 -44.02
CA LEU A 19 23.75 -9.41 -44.26
C LEU A 19 22.66 -10.38 -44.70
N GLY A 20 22.75 -10.78 -45.98
CA GLY A 20 21.84 -11.71 -46.60
C GLY A 20 22.23 -13.16 -46.32
N THR A 21 21.23 -13.98 -46.02
CA THR A 21 21.27 -15.42 -46.25
C THR A 21 19.96 -15.84 -46.89
N ILE A 22 20.08 -16.40 -48.09
CA ILE A 22 19.01 -17.03 -48.86
C ILE A 22 18.31 -18.11 -48.02
N VAL A 23 17.00 -17.97 -47.82
CA VAL A 23 16.12 -19.07 -47.43
C VAL A 23 15.18 -19.33 -48.59
N THR A 24 15.18 -20.56 -49.10
CA THR A 24 14.26 -21.04 -50.13
C THR A 24 12.81 -20.92 -49.63
N PRO A 25 11.87 -20.34 -50.39
CA PRO A 25 10.47 -20.30 -49.96
C PRO A 25 9.85 -21.70 -50.09
N VAL A 26 9.39 -22.25 -48.97
CA VAL A 26 8.42 -23.34 -49.00
C VAL A 26 7.08 -22.74 -49.41
N THR A 27 6.51 -23.28 -50.48
CA THR A 27 5.17 -22.91 -50.94
C THR A 27 4.14 -23.44 -49.94
N VAL A 28 3.55 -22.55 -49.14
CA VAL A 28 2.28 -22.80 -48.46
C VAL A 28 1.19 -22.01 -49.17
N ASN A 29 0.46 -22.71 -50.03
CA ASN A 29 -0.75 -22.21 -50.63
C ASN A 29 -1.90 -22.48 -49.64
N ALA A 30 -2.25 -21.48 -48.83
CA ALA A 30 -3.50 -21.44 -48.08
C ALA A 30 -3.98 -19.99 -48.00
N ALA A 31 -5.14 -19.78 -48.61
CA ALA A 31 -5.81 -18.52 -48.77
C ALA A 31 -6.17 -17.87 -47.43
N THR A 32 -5.68 -16.66 -47.19
CA THR A 32 -6.45 -15.48 -46.79
C THR A 32 -5.47 -14.32 -46.72
N GLN A 33 -5.56 -13.38 -47.66
CA GLN A 33 -4.93 -12.08 -47.47
C GLN A 33 -5.50 -11.48 -46.19
N ALA A 34 -4.69 -11.38 -45.15
CA ALA A 34 -4.92 -10.37 -44.14
C ALA A 34 -4.69 -9.01 -44.82
N THR A 35 -5.74 -8.43 -45.38
CA THR A 35 -5.72 -7.02 -45.75
C THR A 35 -5.61 -6.24 -44.45
N THR A 36 -4.42 -5.72 -44.15
CA THR A 36 -4.30 -4.56 -43.26
C THR A 36 -5.07 -3.43 -43.94
N GLN A 37 -6.35 -3.28 -43.60
CA GLN A 37 -7.13 -2.12 -44.02
C GLN A 37 -6.42 -0.91 -43.40
N ALA A 38 -5.83 -0.05 -44.23
CA ALA A 38 -5.38 1.25 -43.76
C ALA A 38 -6.61 1.94 -43.16
N ASP A 39 -6.53 2.31 -41.88
CA ASP A 39 -7.58 3.05 -41.18
C ASP A 39 -7.89 4.33 -41.97
N GLN A 40 -8.97 4.31 -42.75
CA GLN A 40 -9.35 5.46 -43.56
C GLN A 40 -9.90 6.53 -42.63
N THR A 41 -9.15 7.62 -42.46
CA THR A 41 -9.66 8.83 -41.84
C THR A 41 -10.73 9.44 -42.73
N VAL A 42 -11.93 9.66 -42.17
CA VAL A 42 -13.10 10.22 -42.85
C VAL A 42 -13.61 11.42 -42.06
N THR A 43 -14.24 12.36 -42.75
CA THR A 43 -15.03 13.44 -42.14
C THR A 43 -16.51 13.13 -42.27
N ASN A 44 -17.27 13.17 -41.18
CA ASN A 44 -18.73 13.04 -41.18
C ASN A 44 -19.41 14.27 -40.60
N TYR A 45 -20.62 14.56 -41.07
CA TYR A 45 -21.46 15.63 -40.57
C TYR A 45 -22.43 15.06 -39.53
N VAL A 46 -22.20 15.38 -38.26
CA VAL A 46 -22.84 14.70 -37.13
C VAL A 46 -23.83 15.61 -36.43
N THR A 47 -25.10 15.22 -36.41
CA THR A 47 -26.17 15.86 -35.62
C THR A 47 -26.36 15.10 -34.30
N PHE A 48 -26.51 15.82 -33.20
CA PHE A 48 -26.71 15.23 -31.87
C PHE A 48 -28.16 15.34 -31.45
N VAL A 49 -28.74 14.22 -31.04
CA VAL A 49 -30.14 14.13 -30.59
C VAL A 49 -30.24 13.54 -29.20
N ASN A 50 -31.29 13.87 -28.45
CA ASN A 50 -31.60 13.21 -27.19
C ASN A 50 -32.27 11.83 -27.43
N ALA A 51 -32.65 11.14 -26.36
CA ALA A 51 -33.33 9.84 -26.44
C ALA A 51 -34.67 9.88 -27.21
N ASP A 52 -35.38 11.02 -27.18
CA ASP A 52 -36.64 11.22 -27.91
C ASP A 52 -36.44 11.58 -29.39
N GLY A 53 -35.19 11.73 -29.85
CA GLY A 53 -34.85 12.15 -31.21
C GLY A 53 -34.86 13.67 -31.44
N ASN A 54 -35.09 14.47 -30.39
CA ASN A 54 -35.03 15.93 -30.48
C ASN A 54 -33.58 16.40 -30.65
N THR A 55 -33.36 17.37 -31.52
CA THR A 55 -32.00 17.91 -31.78
C THR A 55 -31.50 18.67 -30.55
N VAL A 56 -30.37 18.21 -30.01
CA VAL A 56 -29.62 18.85 -28.91
C VAL A 56 -28.60 19.83 -29.47
N ARG A 57 -27.89 19.44 -30.53
CA ARG A 57 -26.92 20.28 -31.24
C ARG A 57 -26.99 20.00 -32.73
N SER A 58 -26.99 21.08 -33.51
CA SER A 58 -26.97 21.03 -34.97
C SER A 58 -25.71 20.35 -35.51
N SER A 59 -25.77 19.98 -36.79
CA SER A 59 -24.71 19.25 -37.47
C SER A 59 -23.34 19.92 -37.38
N GLN A 60 -22.30 19.14 -37.06
CA GLN A 60 -20.90 19.58 -37.09
C GLN A 60 -20.01 18.55 -37.78
N ALA A 61 -18.93 19.00 -38.42
CA ALA A 61 -17.95 18.10 -39.01
C ALA A 61 -17.07 17.43 -37.93
N LEU A 62 -17.07 16.11 -37.89
CA LEU A 62 -16.19 15.30 -37.04
C LEU A 62 -15.31 14.40 -37.91
N GLN A 63 -14.03 14.29 -37.54
CA GLN A 63 -13.09 13.37 -38.17
C GLN A 63 -12.90 12.12 -37.31
N GLY A 64 -12.74 10.97 -37.96
CA GLY A 64 -12.45 9.71 -37.28
C GLY A 64 -12.12 8.59 -38.26
N THR A 65 -11.81 7.42 -37.72
CA THR A 65 -11.54 6.22 -38.52
C THR A 65 -12.85 5.56 -38.92
N LYS A 66 -13.04 5.29 -40.21
CA LYS A 66 -14.23 4.58 -40.73
C LYS A 66 -14.49 3.29 -39.94
N GLY A 67 -15.73 3.09 -39.51
CA GLY A 67 -16.17 1.95 -38.71
C GLY A 67 -16.02 2.13 -37.19
N GLN A 68 -15.24 3.10 -36.71
CA GLN A 68 -15.13 3.37 -35.27
C GLN A 68 -16.39 4.05 -34.73
N LYS A 69 -16.74 3.74 -33.46
CA LYS A 69 -17.86 4.37 -32.76
C LYS A 69 -17.61 5.87 -32.60
N ILE A 70 -18.62 6.68 -32.86
CA ILE A 70 -18.58 8.12 -32.59
C ILE A 70 -18.88 8.32 -31.11
N THR A 71 -17.85 8.63 -30.31
CA THR A 71 -17.96 8.82 -28.85
C THR A 71 -18.02 10.29 -28.43
N PHE A 72 -17.81 11.22 -29.38
CA PHE A 72 -17.92 12.66 -29.12
C PHE A 72 -19.35 13.03 -28.68
N ALA A 73 -19.45 13.89 -27.68
CA ALA A 73 -20.69 14.51 -27.24
C ALA A 73 -20.47 16.02 -26.99
N PRO A 74 -21.49 16.87 -27.17
CA PRO A 74 -21.40 18.29 -26.88
C PRO A 74 -21.35 18.58 -25.37
N ASP A 75 -20.93 19.79 -25.00
CA ASP A 75 -20.85 20.23 -23.60
C ASP A 75 -22.17 20.03 -22.86
N GLY A 76 -22.09 19.46 -21.65
CA GLY A 76 -23.26 19.09 -20.85
C GLY A 76 -23.90 17.75 -21.22
N TYR A 77 -23.31 16.99 -22.15
CA TYR A 77 -23.79 15.67 -22.56
C TYR A 77 -22.65 14.64 -22.64
N THR A 78 -23.03 13.37 -22.70
CA THR A 78 -22.15 12.24 -23.03
C THR A 78 -22.80 11.38 -24.12
N SER A 79 -22.05 10.48 -24.75
CA SER A 79 -22.63 9.49 -25.65
C SER A 79 -23.62 8.61 -24.88
N ALA A 80 -24.83 8.44 -25.40
CA ALA A 80 -25.78 7.49 -24.82
C ALA A 80 -25.32 6.05 -25.08
N ASP A 81 -25.61 5.14 -24.16
CA ASP A 81 -25.30 3.71 -24.33
C ASP A 81 -26.08 3.09 -25.50
N SER A 82 -27.29 3.62 -25.75
CA SER A 82 -28.14 3.27 -26.89
C SER A 82 -27.57 3.71 -28.25
N SER A 83 -26.60 4.63 -28.27
CA SER A 83 -26.00 5.13 -29.51
C SER A 83 -25.14 4.08 -30.19
N LYS A 84 -25.51 3.74 -31.44
CA LYS A 84 -24.81 2.79 -32.31
C LYS A 84 -24.06 3.48 -33.46
N ALA A 85 -23.93 4.80 -33.41
CA ALA A 85 -23.36 5.58 -34.49
C ALA A 85 -21.85 5.30 -34.66
N VAL A 86 -21.45 5.04 -35.90
CA VAL A 86 -20.05 4.83 -36.30
C VAL A 86 -19.69 5.76 -37.46
N PHE A 87 -18.41 6.08 -37.60
CA PHE A 87 -17.89 6.83 -38.74
C PHE A 87 -18.13 6.03 -40.04
N GLY A 88 -18.69 6.68 -41.05
CA GLY A 88 -19.07 6.09 -42.34
C GLY A 88 -18.09 6.39 -43.46
N ASN A 89 -18.59 6.65 -44.66
CA ASN A 89 -17.77 7.20 -45.74
C ASN A 89 -17.55 8.69 -45.54
N ASN A 90 -16.51 9.25 -46.17
CA ASN A 90 -16.24 10.68 -46.13
C ASN A 90 -17.45 11.47 -46.68
N GLY A 91 -17.91 12.47 -45.93
CA GLY A 91 -19.08 13.28 -46.23
C GLY A 91 -20.42 12.73 -45.70
N ASP A 92 -20.48 11.50 -45.17
CA ASP A 92 -21.77 10.98 -44.67
C ASP A 92 -22.33 11.85 -43.53
N SER A 93 -23.66 11.99 -43.53
CA SER A 93 -24.42 12.49 -42.39
C SER A 93 -24.65 11.36 -41.37
N LYS A 94 -24.41 11.63 -40.09
CA LYS A 94 -24.66 10.70 -38.99
C LYS A 94 -25.48 11.37 -37.90
N THR A 95 -26.26 10.56 -37.19
CA THR A 95 -26.99 10.99 -35.99
C THR A 95 -26.42 10.25 -34.80
N VAL A 96 -26.03 10.99 -33.75
CA VAL A 96 -25.54 10.44 -32.49
C VAL A 96 -26.57 10.74 -31.40
N THR A 97 -27.05 9.71 -30.72
CA THR A 97 -27.87 9.87 -29.52
C THR A 97 -26.96 10.20 -28.34
N VAL A 98 -27.26 11.29 -27.64
CA VAL A 98 -26.53 11.75 -26.46
C VAL A 98 -27.42 11.76 -25.24
N ALA A 99 -26.82 11.52 -24.08
CA ALA A 99 -27.46 11.57 -22.77
C ALA A 99 -27.00 12.82 -22.02
N LYS A 100 -27.91 13.50 -21.32
CA LYS A 100 -27.59 14.67 -20.51
C LYS A 100 -26.60 14.27 -19.42
N MET A 101 -25.54 15.04 -19.23
CA MET A 101 -24.58 14.79 -18.16
C MET A 101 -25.20 15.17 -16.81
N ILE A 102 -25.22 14.22 -15.89
CA ILE A 102 -25.76 14.36 -14.54
C ILE A 102 -24.72 13.92 -13.51
N SER A 103 -24.95 14.33 -12.26
CA SER A 103 -24.17 13.94 -11.10
C SER A 103 -25.08 13.25 -10.09
N VAL A 104 -24.74 12.04 -9.67
CA VAL A 104 -25.52 11.30 -8.67
C VAL A 104 -24.65 10.96 -7.47
N LYS A 105 -25.28 10.85 -6.31
CA LYS A 105 -24.62 10.46 -5.06
C LYS A 105 -24.73 8.95 -4.87
N VAL A 106 -23.60 8.32 -4.60
CA VAL A 106 -23.49 6.90 -4.30
C VAL A 106 -23.02 6.75 -2.87
N ASN A 107 -23.80 6.05 -2.05
CA ASN A 107 -23.50 5.73 -0.66
C ASN A 107 -23.17 4.24 -0.59
N TYR A 108 -21.98 3.91 -0.12
CA TYR A 108 -21.60 2.54 0.21
C TYR A 108 -22.09 2.22 1.62
N VAL A 109 -22.93 1.19 1.75
CA VAL A 109 -23.52 0.78 3.02
C VAL A 109 -23.04 -0.61 3.43
N ASP A 110 -22.68 -0.80 4.70
CA ASP A 110 -22.21 -2.08 5.22
C ASP A 110 -23.35 -3.10 5.37
N GLN A 111 -23.00 -4.32 5.76
CA GLN A 111 -23.94 -5.41 6.03
C GLN A 111 -24.99 -5.12 7.13
N ASN A 112 -24.81 -4.05 7.91
CA ASN A 112 -25.75 -3.60 8.94
C ASN A 112 -26.57 -2.37 8.47
N GLY A 113 -26.36 -1.90 7.24
CA GLY A 113 -26.99 -0.70 6.69
C GLY A 113 -26.35 0.62 7.11
N ASN A 114 -25.19 0.59 7.78
CA ASN A 114 -24.48 1.81 8.15
C ASN A 114 -23.71 2.37 6.95
N LEU A 115 -23.64 3.70 6.88
CA LEU A 115 -22.83 4.38 5.87
C LEU A 115 -21.34 4.10 6.11
N VAL A 116 -20.65 3.58 5.09
CA VAL A 116 -19.20 3.38 5.08
C VAL A 116 -18.49 4.57 4.43
N ASN A 117 -18.95 4.95 3.24
CA ASN A 117 -18.40 6.06 2.46
C ASN A 117 -19.45 6.56 1.47
N SER A 118 -19.26 7.77 0.93
CA SER A 118 -20.03 8.27 -0.20
C SER A 118 -19.11 8.81 -1.29
N GLU A 119 -19.56 8.73 -2.54
CA GLU A 119 -18.92 9.43 -3.67
C GLU A 119 -19.97 10.08 -4.58
N THR A 120 -19.52 10.97 -5.44
CA THR A 120 -20.33 11.54 -6.52
C THR A 120 -19.79 11.00 -7.84
N VAL A 121 -20.66 10.38 -8.63
CA VAL A 121 -20.32 9.90 -9.97
C VAL A 121 -21.04 10.73 -11.02
N ASN A 122 -20.34 10.98 -12.13
CA ASN A 122 -20.85 11.76 -13.24
C ASN A 122 -21.02 10.86 -14.46
N GLY A 123 -22.13 11.02 -15.18
CA GLY A 123 -22.37 10.26 -16.40
C GLY A 123 -23.66 10.69 -17.10
N GLY A 124 -24.05 9.94 -18.13
CA GLY A 124 -25.25 10.22 -18.91
C GLY A 124 -26.49 9.74 -18.19
N GLU A 125 -27.52 10.57 -18.13
CA GLU A 125 -28.84 10.15 -17.66
C GLU A 125 -29.35 8.96 -18.48
N GLY A 126 -29.73 7.89 -17.78
CA GLY A 126 -30.15 6.61 -18.33
C GLY A 126 -29.02 5.67 -18.76
N ASN A 127 -27.76 6.09 -18.72
CA ASN A 127 -26.62 5.20 -18.98
C ASN A 127 -26.30 4.33 -17.75
N ASP A 128 -25.70 3.17 -18.02
CA ASP A 128 -25.11 2.34 -16.98
C ASP A 128 -23.73 2.87 -16.58
N TYR A 129 -23.46 2.85 -15.28
CA TYR A 129 -22.19 3.27 -14.70
C TYR A 129 -21.64 2.16 -13.83
N LYS A 130 -20.44 1.68 -14.19
CA LYS A 130 -19.71 0.69 -13.42
C LYS A 130 -18.90 1.36 -12.31
N LEU A 131 -19.24 1.06 -11.07
CA LEU A 131 -18.52 1.48 -9.87
C LEU A 131 -17.20 0.68 -9.75
N THR A 132 -16.08 1.39 -9.72
CA THR A 132 -14.74 0.77 -9.59
C THR A 132 -14.03 1.14 -8.29
N ASN A 133 -14.48 2.20 -7.62
CA ASN A 133 -13.80 2.78 -6.47
C ASN A 133 -14.41 2.26 -5.17
N LEU A 134 -14.17 0.99 -4.88
CA LEU A 134 -14.66 0.38 -3.65
C LEU A 134 -13.92 0.95 -2.42
N PRO A 135 -14.62 1.28 -1.31
CA PRO A 135 -13.96 1.78 -0.11
C PRO A 135 -12.94 0.78 0.46
N ALA A 136 -11.88 1.30 1.07
CA ALA A 136 -10.84 0.47 1.68
C ALA A 136 -11.43 -0.50 2.72
N GLY A 137 -10.98 -1.76 2.67
CA GLY A 137 -11.49 -2.80 3.55
C GLY A 137 -12.89 -3.33 3.19
N CYS A 138 -13.46 -2.95 2.05
CA CYS A 138 -14.74 -3.50 1.59
C CYS A 138 -14.54 -4.52 0.46
N THR A 139 -15.53 -5.40 0.28
CA THR A 139 -15.69 -6.27 -0.89
C THR A 139 -17.10 -6.13 -1.44
N TRP A 140 -17.24 -6.23 -2.76
CA TRP A 140 -18.56 -6.33 -3.41
C TRP A 140 -19.27 -7.60 -2.95
N ASN A 141 -20.59 -7.55 -2.72
CA ASN A 141 -21.34 -8.77 -2.41
C ASN A 141 -21.59 -9.60 -3.67
N ASN A 142 -21.73 -8.94 -4.83
CA ASN A 142 -21.87 -9.56 -6.14
C ASN A 142 -21.54 -8.57 -7.27
N ASP A 143 -21.44 -9.08 -8.51
CA ASP A 143 -21.15 -8.27 -9.69
C ASP A 143 -22.31 -7.36 -10.13
N ALA A 144 -23.55 -7.72 -9.81
CA ALA A 144 -24.72 -6.93 -10.19
C ALA A 144 -24.76 -5.57 -9.44
N GLU A 145 -24.27 -5.54 -8.20
CA GLU A 145 -24.18 -4.32 -7.38
C GLU A 145 -23.08 -3.36 -7.83
N GLN A 146 -22.20 -3.78 -8.74
CA GLN A 146 -21.13 -2.93 -9.28
C GLN A 146 -21.61 -1.99 -10.38
N THR A 147 -22.86 -2.11 -10.84
CA THR A 147 -23.38 -1.27 -11.92
C THR A 147 -24.67 -0.59 -11.49
N ILE A 148 -24.74 0.72 -11.69
CA ILE A 148 -25.94 1.52 -11.45
C ILE A 148 -26.41 2.14 -12.76
N ASN A 149 -27.73 2.21 -12.96
CA ASN A 149 -28.29 3.00 -14.05
C ASN A 149 -28.54 4.43 -13.55
N LEU A 150 -27.92 5.43 -14.17
CA LEU A 150 -27.89 6.81 -13.67
C LEU A 150 -29.22 7.55 -13.89
N VAL A 151 -29.78 8.15 -12.84
CA VAL A 151 -31.05 8.89 -12.88
C VAL A 151 -30.86 10.22 -12.15
N ASP A 152 -31.29 11.33 -12.77
CA ASP A 152 -31.09 12.67 -12.22
C ASP A 152 -31.75 12.81 -10.84
N GLY A 153 -31.02 13.39 -9.89
CA GLY A 153 -31.45 13.56 -8.50
C GLY A 153 -31.57 12.28 -7.65
N LYS A 154 -31.29 11.09 -8.20
CA LYS A 154 -31.36 9.83 -7.43
C LYS A 154 -30.10 9.61 -6.59
N GLU A 155 -30.29 9.21 -5.33
CA GLU A 155 -29.22 8.68 -4.49
C GLU A 155 -29.24 7.14 -4.52
N TYR A 156 -28.05 6.53 -4.56
CA TYR A 156 -27.88 5.08 -4.61
C TYR A 156 -27.27 4.60 -3.30
N ASN A 157 -27.89 3.62 -2.65
CA ASN A 157 -27.29 2.92 -1.52
C ASN A 157 -26.81 1.55 -2.01
N VAL A 158 -25.51 1.42 -2.19
CA VAL A 158 -24.87 0.23 -2.75
C VAL A 158 -24.32 -0.61 -1.60
N PRO A 159 -24.81 -1.83 -1.40
CA PRO A 159 -24.38 -2.64 -0.28
C PRO A 159 -22.99 -3.23 -0.56
N VAL A 160 -22.16 -3.26 0.48
CA VAL A 160 -20.81 -3.83 0.45
C VAL A 160 -20.57 -4.61 1.74
N THR A 161 -19.69 -5.60 1.68
CA THR A 161 -19.23 -6.29 2.88
C THR A 161 -18.02 -5.54 3.44
N LYS A 162 -18.17 -4.92 4.61
CA LYS A 162 -17.08 -4.27 5.33
C LYS A 162 -16.32 -5.30 6.17
N LYS A 163 -15.01 -5.40 5.95
CA LYS A 163 -14.10 -6.27 6.73
C LYS A 163 -13.74 -5.64 8.07
N VAL A 164 -13.34 -6.50 9.02
CA VAL A 164 -12.76 -6.05 10.29
C VAL A 164 -11.45 -5.33 10.00
N SER A 165 -11.30 -4.13 10.54
CA SER A 165 -10.16 -3.24 10.36
C SER A 165 -9.41 -3.06 11.67
N ASN A 166 -8.08 -3.10 11.61
CA ASN A 166 -7.20 -2.70 12.71
C ASN A 166 -6.20 -1.66 12.21
N THR A 167 -5.85 -0.71 13.08
CA THR A 167 -4.72 0.20 12.85
C THR A 167 -3.44 -0.46 13.31
N VAL A 168 -2.39 -0.43 12.49
CA VAL A 168 -1.05 -0.84 12.89
C VAL A 168 -0.17 0.40 12.98
N ILE A 169 0.44 0.61 14.14
CA ILE A 169 1.41 1.68 14.40
C ILE A 169 2.81 1.08 14.39
N PHE A 170 3.68 1.62 13.55
CA PHE A 170 5.06 1.20 13.47
C PHE A 170 5.91 2.03 14.42
N LYS A 171 6.67 1.36 15.28
CA LYS A 171 7.55 2.00 16.25
C LYS A 171 8.98 1.48 16.16
N THR A 172 9.96 2.34 16.39
CA THR A 172 11.33 1.91 16.63
C THR A 172 11.48 1.38 18.06
N ALA A 173 12.62 0.73 18.35
CA ALA A 173 12.92 0.17 19.67
C ALA A 173 12.92 1.21 20.82
N ASP A 174 13.04 2.50 20.50
CA ASP A 174 12.91 3.61 21.45
C ASP A 174 11.49 4.20 21.52
N GLU A 175 10.49 3.45 21.06
CA GLU A 175 9.06 3.80 21.07
C GLU A 175 8.66 4.98 20.15
N THR A 176 9.57 5.46 19.31
CA THR A 176 9.26 6.51 18.34
C THR A 176 8.33 5.97 17.26
N GLU A 177 7.18 6.59 17.07
CA GLU A 177 6.28 6.28 15.96
C GLU A 177 6.88 6.77 14.64
N VAL A 178 6.95 5.86 13.66
CA VAL A 178 7.54 6.13 12.34
C VAL A 178 6.57 5.90 11.19
N GLY A 179 5.34 5.46 11.48
CA GLY A 179 4.28 5.35 10.50
C GLY A 179 3.06 4.60 11.02
N ARG A 180 2.01 4.59 10.20
CA ARG A 180 0.76 3.86 10.46
C ARG A 180 0.24 3.22 9.18
N THR A 181 -0.49 2.12 9.33
CA THR A 181 -1.26 1.50 8.23
C THR A 181 -2.54 0.88 8.76
N GLN A 182 -3.39 0.39 7.87
CA GLN A 182 -4.54 -0.44 8.21
C GLN A 182 -4.38 -1.85 7.66
N ILE A 183 -4.84 -2.82 8.43
CA ILE A 183 -4.98 -4.21 8.00
C ILE A 183 -6.45 -4.61 8.08
N PHE A 184 -6.86 -5.50 7.19
CA PHE A 184 -8.25 -5.94 7.06
C PHE A 184 -8.33 -7.45 7.01
N GLY A 185 -9.43 -8.01 7.53
CA GLY A 185 -9.74 -9.43 7.38
C GLY A 185 -11.18 -9.74 7.76
N ASP A 186 -11.60 -10.97 7.49
CA ASP A 186 -13.03 -11.32 7.51
C ASP A 186 -13.61 -11.36 8.93
N LYS A 187 -12.79 -11.69 9.94
CA LYS A 187 -13.18 -11.73 11.35
C LYS A 187 -11.97 -11.62 12.28
N ALA A 188 -12.19 -11.20 13.52
CA ALA A 188 -11.15 -11.25 14.55
C ALA A 188 -10.63 -12.69 14.77
N GLY A 189 -9.35 -12.82 15.08
CA GLY A 189 -8.64 -14.08 15.30
C GLY A 189 -8.00 -14.71 14.05
N VAL A 190 -8.23 -14.17 12.85
CA VAL A 190 -7.55 -14.64 11.63
C VAL A 190 -6.14 -14.06 11.54
N LYS A 191 -5.20 -14.83 10.99
CA LYS A 191 -3.86 -14.34 10.66
C LYS A 191 -3.91 -13.47 9.41
N VAL A 192 -3.24 -12.33 9.46
CA VAL A 192 -3.08 -11.38 8.36
C VAL A 192 -1.62 -10.97 8.31
N SER A 193 -1.04 -10.90 7.13
CA SER A 193 0.36 -10.48 6.96
C SER A 193 0.43 -9.09 6.33
N LEU A 194 1.29 -8.23 6.87
CA LEU A 194 1.66 -6.96 6.26
C LEU A 194 2.35 -7.19 4.92
N THR A 195 2.03 -6.36 3.94
CA THR A 195 2.79 -6.26 2.68
C THR A 195 3.97 -5.30 2.84
N ASP A 196 4.98 -5.40 1.97
CA ASP A 196 6.11 -4.46 1.98
C ASP A 196 5.67 -3.01 1.75
N ALA A 197 4.65 -2.80 0.91
CA ALA A 197 4.10 -1.47 0.65
C ALA A 197 3.39 -0.85 1.88
N GLN A 198 3.01 -1.67 2.87
CA GLN A 198 2.41 -1.18 4.11
C GLN A 198 3.45 -0.81 5.17
N LEU A 199 4.72 -1.17 4.98
CA LEU A 199 5.80 -0.74 5.88
C LEU A 199 6.19 0.72 5.59
N PRO A 200 6.61 1.49 6.61
CA PRO A 200 7.14 2.83 6.39
C PRO A 200 8.39 2.77 5.51
N GLU A 201 8.54 3.74 4.60
CA GLU A 201 9.68 3.79 3.69
C GLU A 201 11.01 3.83 4.47
N GLY A 202 11.95 2.96 4.09
CA GLY A 202 13.24 2.86 4.77
C GLY A 202 13.18 2.13 6.12
N TYR A 203 12.14 1.32 6.39
CA TYR A 203 12.05 0.46 7.56
C TYR A 203 11.78 -1.01 7.19
N THR A 204 12.22 -1.92 8.07
CA THR A 204 11.99 -3.38 8.00
C THR A 204 11.47 -3.87 9.34
N THR A 205 10.84 -5.05 9.36
CA THR A 205 10.37 -5.73 10.57
C THR A 205 10.84 -7.19 10.57
N THR A 206 11.00 -7.78 11.75
CA THR A 206 11.33 -9.20 11.93
C THR A 206 10.16 -10.12 11.57
N SER A 207 8.93 -9.66 11.79
CA SER A 207 7.70 -10.37 11.43
C SER A 207 6.69 -9.41 10.78
N LYS A 208 6.07 -9.90 9.72
CA LYS A 208 4.93 -9.24 9.05
C LYS A 208 3.59 -9.85 9.47
N ASP A 209 3.61 -10.99 10.17
CA ASP A 209 2.42 -11.71 10.55
C ASP A 209 1.79 -11.09 11.78
N LEU A 210 0.49 -10.83 11.69
CA LEU A 210 -0.36 -10.28 12.73
C LEU A 210 -1.60 -11.16 12.90
N THR A 211 -2.20 -11.10 14.07
CA THR A 211 -3.54 -11.67 14.29
C THR A 211 -4.53 -10.51 14.35
N LEU A 212 -5.54 -10.55 13.49
CA LEU A 212 -6.57 -9.52 13.46
C LEU A 212 -7.33 -9.51 14.79
N GLN A 213 -7.51 -8.35 15.39
CA GLN A 213 -8.27 -8.16 16.63
C GLN A 213 -9.66 -7.58 16.32
N ASN A 214 -10.46 -7.29 17.35
CA ASN A 214 -11.80 -6.70 17.18
C ASN A 214 -11.78 -5.40 16.35
N GLU A 215 -12.90 -5.06 15.73
CA GLU A 215 -13.02 -3.86 14.88
C GLU A 215 -12.46 -2.60 15.56
N GLY A 216 -11.65 -1.85 14.82
CA GLY A 216 -11.08 -0.58 15.27
C GLY A 216 -9.90 -0.70 16.24
N ASN A 217 -9.41 -1.92 16.54
CA ASN A 217 -8.27 -2.08 17.44
C ASN A 217 -6.97 -1.48 16.88
N THR A 218 -6.03 -1.20 17.78
CA THR A 218 -4.69 -0.73 17.44
C THR A 218 -3.64 -1.76 17.84
N GLN A 219 -2.73 -2.07 16.91
CA GLN A 219 -1.60 -2.98 17.12
C GLN A 219 -0.29 -2.23 16.90
N PHE A 220 0.79 -2.73 17.51
CA PHE A 220 2.12 -2.15 17.37
C PHE A 220 3.05 -3.15 16.71
N VAL A 221 3.86 -2.65 15.76
CA VAL A 221 4.91 -3.44 15.12
C VAL A 221 6.23 -2.71 15.30
N THR A 222 7.20 -3.40 15.92
CA THR A 222 8.55 -2.89 16.07
C THR A 222 9.28 -2.98 14.74
N VAL A 223 9.76 -1.84 14.25
CA VAL A 223 10.50 -1.73 13.00
C VAL A 223 11.91 -1.22 13.23
N THR A 224 12.83 -1.68 12.39
CA THR A 224 14.21 -1.21 12.36
C THR A 224 14.43 -0.44 11.07
N LYS A 225 15.10 0.71 11.17
CA LYS A 225 15.47 1.48 9.98
C LYS A 225 16.31 0.59 9.07
N SER A 226 15.80 0.35 7.87
CA SER A 226 16.48 -0.36 6.80
C SER A 226 17.79 0.36 6.52
N ALA A 227 18.81 -0.43 6.21
CA ALA A 227 20.11 0.11 5.87
C ALA A 227 20.04 0.85 4.52
N THR A 228 19.76 2.15 4.52
CA THR A 228 20.01 3.00 3.35
C THR A 228 21.52 3.02 3.12
N ASP A 229 21.96 2.57 1.94
CA ASP A 229 23.38 2.44 1.59
C ASP A 229 24.20 1.56 2.55
N GLY A 230 23.59 0.54 3.17
CA GLY A 230 24.30 -0.30 4.15
C GLY A 230 24.50 0.37 5.51
N ILE A 231 23.87 1.51 5.79
CA ILE A 231 23.98 2.27 7.04
C ILE A 231 22.88 1.89 8.06
N THR A 232 23.25 1.29 9.19
CA THR A 232 22.36 0.95 10.32
C THR A 232 22.60 1.87 11.51
N PRO A 233 21.55 2.47 12.13
CA PRO A 233 21.69 3.21 13.38
C PRO A 233 22.21 2.34 14.53
N ILE A 234 23.12 2.87 15.34
CA ILE A 234 23.63 2.26 16.57
C ILE A 234 23.90 3.36 17.59
N LYS A 235 24.04 3.04 18.88
CA LYS A 235 24.57 3.98 19.88
C LYS A 235 25.74 3.33 20.59
N GLY A 236 26.87 4.04 20.72
CA GLY A 236 28.03 3.52 21.42
C GLY A 236 29.22 4.47 21.36
N VAL A 237 30.36 3.97 21.85
CA VAL A 237 31.65 4.68 21.77
C VAL A 237 32.65 3.80 21.02
N VAL A 238 33.38 4.39 20.09
CA VAL A 238 34.50 3.73 19.41
C VAL A 238 35.81 4.32 19.91
N LYS A 239 36.77 3.46 20.26
CA LYS A 239 38.11 3.84 20.68
C LYS A 239 39.11 3.45 19.59
N VAL A 240 39.91 4.41 19.13
CA VAL A 240 40.95 4.14 18.12
C VAL A 240 42.04 3.23 18.68
N ASN A 241 42.34 2.13 18.00
CA ASN A 241 43.32 1.11 18.44
C ASN A 241 44.64 1.12 17.65
N VAL A 242 44.69 1.84 16.52
CA VAL A 242 45.91 2.06 15.71
C VAL A 242 46.55 3.41 16.02
N THR A 243 47.82 3.60 15.66
CA THR A 243 48.56 4.87 15.92
C THR A 243 47.85 6.08 15.29
N MET A 244 47.34 5.91 14.07
CA MET A 244 46.62 6.92 13.31
C MET A 244 45.57 6.23 12.44
N ALA A 245 44.28 6.47 12.72
CA ALA A 245 43.18 5.88 11.96
C ALA A 245 42.67 6.87 10.91
N HIS A 246 42.63 6.43 9.65
CA HIS A 246 42.08 7.21 8.55
C HIS A 246 40.56 7.31 8.64
N LEU A 247 40.03 8.46 8.23
CA LEU A 247 38.60 8.70 8.10
C LEU A 247 38.15 8.49 6.66
N TYR A 248 36.92 8.01 6.49
CA TYR A 248 36.31 7.72 5.19
C TYR A 248 34.97 8.45 5.06
N ASP A 249 34.57 8.80 3.83
CA ASP A 249 33.19 9.20 3.55
C ASP A 249 32.26 7.98 3.36
N LYS A 250 30.97 8.24 3.10
CA LYS A 250 29.96 7.18 2.90
C LYS A 250 30.23 6.29 1.69
N ASP A 251 31.05 6.77 0.74
CA ASP A 251 31.38 6.06 -0.50
C ASP A 251 32.73 5.32 -0.38
N GLY A 252 33.36 5.35 0.81
CA GLY A 252 34.61 4.66 1.10
C GLY A 252 35.87 5.42 0.68
N LYS A 253 35.76 6.69 0.30
CA LYS A 253 36.91 7.53 -0.04
C LYS A 253 37.59 8.04 1.21
N THR A 254 38.91 7.87 1.27
CA THR A 254 39.73 8.37 2.38
C THR A 254 39.78 9.89 2.42
N LEU A 255 39.66 10.45 3.62
CA LEU A 255 39.72 11.89 3.92
C LEU A 255 41.12 12.28 4.42
N SER A 256 41.46 13.57 4.33
CA SER A 256 42.80 14.08 4.69
C SER A 256 43.08 14.13 6.19
N ARG A 257 42.04 14.02 7.03
CA ARG A 257 42.18 14.00 8.50
C ARG A 257 42.17 12.58 9.06
N SER A 258 42.75 12.43 10.25
CA SER A 258 42.90 11.14 10.92
C SER A 258 42.78 11.29 12.43
N LEU A 259 42.46 10.21 13.11
CA LEU A 259 42.26 10.19 14.57
C LEU A 259 43.40 9.43 15.25
N GLY A 260 43.91 9.99 16.35
CA GLY A 260 45.03 9.41 17.10
C GLY A 260 44.61 8.23 17.98
N LYS A 261 45.57 7.33 18.25
CA LYS A 261 45.39 6.19 19.16
C LYS A 261 44.77 6.59 20.49
N ASN A 262 43.89 5.74 21.02
CA ASN A 262 43.17 5.90 22.27
C ASN A 262 42.15 7.06 22.33
N SER A 263 41.99 7.85 21.26
CA SER A 263 40.87 8.81 21.20
C SER A 263 39.53 8.08 21.13
N ARG A 264 38.49 8.67 21.73
CA ARG A 264 37.15 8.09 21.86
C ARG A 264 36.11 8.96 21.18
N TRP A 265 35.21 8.32 20.45
CA TRP A 265 34.21 9.01 19.63
C TRP A 265 32.86 8.34 19.79
N GLN A 266 31.82 9.17 19.93
CA GLN A 266 30.46 8.67 19.89
C GLN A 266 30.13 8.18 18.48
N THR A 267 29.46 7.04 18.39
CA THR A 267 28.97 6.49 17.14
C THR A 267 27.47 6.37 17.16
N ASN A 268 26.83 6.93 16.13
CA ASN A 268 25.38 6.92 15.97
C ASN A 268 24.91 6.02 14.82
N ASN A 269 25.84 5.56 13.98
CA ASN A 269 25.56 4.71 12.82
C ASN A 269 26.74 3.77 12.54
N LYS A 270 26.47 2.59 12.00
CA LYS A 270 27.44 1.69 11.36
C LYS A 270 27.10 1.53 9.89
N MET A 271 28.09 1.32 9.05
CA MET A 271 27.91 1.10 7.61
C MET A 271 28.63 -0.18 7.19
N VAL A 272 28.02 -0.99 6.32
CA VAL A 272 28.71 -2.08 5.63
C VAL A 272 28.88 -1.72 4.17
N LEU A 273 30.12 -1.44 3.76
CA LEU A 273 30.48 -1.06 2.40
C LEU A 273 31.49 -2.08 1.85
N ASN A 274 31.14 -2.77 0.75
CA ASN A 274 31.96 -3.82 0.14
C ASN A 274 32.44 -4.91 1.13
N GLY A 275 31.57 -5.31 2.06
CA GLY A 275 31.89 -6.31 3.10
C GLY A 275 32.76 -5.80 4.25
N VAL A 276 33.11 -4.51 4.26
CA VAL A 276 33.87 -3.87 5.34
C VAL A 276 32.92 -3.04 6.21
N THR A 277 33.02 -3.23 7.53
CA THR A 277 32.23 -2.49 8.51
C THR A 277 32.92 -1.18 8.89
N TYR A 278 32.14 -0.11 8.95
CA TYR A 278 32.55 1.23 9.37
C TYR A 278 31.64 1.79 10.47
N TYR A 279 32.14 2.72 11.28
CA TYR A 279 31.44 3.37 12.38
C TYR A 279 31.50 4.89 12.22
N GLN A 280 30.36 5.55 12.26
CA GLN A 280 30.27 6.99 12.05
C GLN A 280 30.78 7.74 13.29
N VAL A 281 31.69 8.69 13.10
CA VAL A 281 32.23 9.54 14.18
C VAL A 281 31.97 11.03 13.98
N SER A 282 31.37 11.40 12.84
CA SER A 282 30.91 12.75 12.52
C SER A 282 29.79 12.68 11.46
N THR A 283 29.19 13.81 11.09
CA THR A 283 28.07 13.86 10.11
C THR A 283 28.35 13.10 8.82
N THR A 284 29.59 13.10 8.33
CA THR A 284 29.97 12.47 7.05
C THR A 284 31.19 11.57 7.14
N GLU A 285 31.63 11.20 8.34
CA GLU A 285 32.92 10.54 8.53
C GLU A 285 32.84 9.24 9.29
N TRP A 286 33.64 8.30 8.82
CA TRP A 286 33.54 6.91 9.21
C TRP A 286 34.93 6.34 9.51
N LEU A 287 35.02 5.54 10.57
CA LEU A 287 36.19 4.74 10.93
C LEU A 287 35.98 3.29 10.53
N LYS A 288 37.02 2.62 10.00
CA LYS A 288 36.97 1.17 9.77
C LYS A 288 36.93 0.40 11.09
N ALA A 289 36.13 -0.66 11.14
CA ALA A 289 36.04 -1.54 12.30
C ALA A 289 37.39 -2.17 12.69
N SER A 290 38.29 -2.41 11.73
CA SER A 290 39.64 -2.93 11.98
C SER A 290 40.54 -2.01 12.80
N ASP A 291 40.24 -0.71 12.80
CA ASP A 291 41.13 0.32 13.34
C ASP A 291 40.69 0.77 14.75
N ILE A 292 39.60 0.21 15.25
CA ILE A 292 38.92 0.63 16.49
C ILE A 292 38.58 -0.57 17.38
N ILE A 293 38.20 -0.25 18.62
CA ILE A 293 37.49 -1.13 19.55
C ILE A 293 36.14 -0.46 19.83
N VAL A 294 35.04 -1.21 19.70
CA VAL A 294 33.70 -0.70 20.04
C VAL A 294 33.47 -0.93 21.54
N GLU A 295 33.49 0.14 22.33
CA GLU A 295 33.24 0.13 23.76
C GLU A 295 31.72 0.21 24.00
N GLY A 296 31.16 -0.79 24.70
CA GLY A 296 29.76 -0.79 25.12
C GLY A 296 28.74 -1.33 24.11
N SER A 297 29.14 -2.11 23.09
CA SER A 297 28.18 -2.81 22.24
C SER A 297 27.79 -4.15 22.84
N THR A 298 26.66 -4.20 23.53
CA THR A 298 25.88 -5.45 23.63
C THR A 298 25.20 -5.65 22.28
N ASN A 299 25.83 -6.43 21.39
CA ASN A 299 25.18 -7.26 20.38
C ASN A 299 26.24 -7.99 19.53
N THR A 300 26.56 -9.24 19.89
CA THR A 300 26.12 -10.48 19.23
C THR A 300 27.13 -11.62 19.44
N THR A 301 26.65 -12.73 20.00
CA THR A 301 26.77 -14.00 19.27
C THR A 301 25.47 -14.19 18.51
N PRO A 302 25.48 -14.68 17.25
CA PRO A 302 24.29 -15.25 16.65
C PRO A 302 23.98 -16.53 17.43
N ASP A 303 23.09 -16.42 18.41
CA ASP A 303 22.49 -17.62 18.97
C ASP A 303 21.53 -18.19 17.93
N LYS A 304 21.76 -19.44 17.59
CA LYS A 304 20.83 -20.23 16.79
C LYS A 304 19.72 -20.68 17.74
N ASP A 305 18.82 -19.78 18.09
CA ASP A 305 17.48 -20.16 18.52
C ASP A 305 16.51 -19.03 18.17
N ASN A 306 15.86 -19.22 17.03
CA ASN A 306 14.74 -18.43 16.58
C ASN A 306 13.54 -18.67 17.51
N ASN A 307 13.41 -17.85 18.54
CA ASN A 307 12.10 -17.47 19.06
C ASN A 307 12.24 -16.09 19.73
N ALA A 308 12.10 -15.03 18.95
CA ALA A 308 12.06 -13.67 19.48
C ALA A 308 10.75 -13.49 20.26
N THR A 309 10.77 -13.86 21.53
CA THR A 309 9.76 -13.47 22.52
C THR A 309 10.03 -12.02 22.90
N ASP A 310 9.10 -11.13 22.54
CA ASP A 310 9.11 -9.73 23.00
C ASP A 310 8.69 -9.70 24.48
N THR A 311 9.66 -9.93 25.37
CA THR A 311 9.43 -10.10 26.81
C THR A 311 9.31 -8.79 27.58
N THR A 312 9.41 -7.63 26.94
CA THR A 312 9.37 -6.34 27.63
C THR A 312 7.94 -5.88 27.91
N ALA A 313 7.59 -5.77 29.19
CA ALA A 313 6.29 -5.25 29.62
C ALA A 313 6.17 -3.74 29.38
N GLN A 314 5.09 -3.32 28.74
CA GLN A 314 4.77 -1.95 28.35
C GLN A 314 3.56 -1.42 29.14
N LYS A 315 3.36 -0.09 29.13
CA LYS A 315 2.13 0.53 29.67
C LYS A 315 0.91 0.07 28.86
N PRO A 316 -0.24 -0.25 29.48
CA PRO A 316 -1.41 -0.77 28.78
C PRO A 316 -2.13 0.37 28.05
N ASP A 317 -2.75 0.03 26.93
CA ASP A 317 -3.60 0.93 26.14
C ASP A 317 -5.03 1.03 26.67
N VAL A 318 -5.41 0.18 27.64
CA VAL A 318 -6.66 0.25 28.41
C VAL A 318 -6.37 0.24 29.90
N LYS A 319 -7.28 0.80 30.72
CA LYS A 319 -7.14 0.79 32.19
C LYS A 319 -7.74 -0.45 32.87
N ALA A 320 -8.65 -1.12 32.16
CA ALA A 320 -9.33 -2.32 32.62
C ALA A 320 -9.77 -3.16 31.41
N VAL A 321 -9.94 -4.45 31.63
CA VAL A 321 -10.35 -5.45 30.64
C VAL A 321 -11.51 -6.26 31.21
N THR A 322 -12.45 -6.69 30.36
CA THR A 322 -13.54 -7.58 30.79
C THR A 322 -13.44 -8.90 30.06
N THR A 323 -13.47 -10.01 30.78
CA THR A 323 -13.47 -11.35 30.16
C THR A 323 -14.73 -11.58 29.33
N LYS A 324 -14.64 -12.47 28.34
CA LYS A 324 -15.78 -12.90 27.51
C LYS A 324 -16.99 -13.38 28.33
N ASP A 325 -18.16 -13.37 27.70
CA ASP A 325 -19.43 -13.74 28.32
C ASP A 325 -19.54 -15.22 28.72
N LYS A 326 -18.72 -16.09 28.15
CA LYS A 326 -18.73 -17.54 28.39
C LYS A 326 -17.31 -18.10 28.35
N GLY A 327 -17.09 -19.15 29.14
CA GLY A 327 -15.77 -19.77 29.30
C GLY A 327 -14.92 -19.07 30.34
N MET A 328 -14.03 -19.83 30.97
CA MET A 328 -13.04 -19.27 31.90
C MET A 328 -11.85 -18.77 31.08
N ALA A 329 -11.36 -17.56 31.37
CA ALA A 329 -10.17 -17.03 30.70
C ALA A 329 -8.91 -17.59 31.37
N GLN A 330 -8.05 -18.24 30.56
CA GLN A 330 -6.81 -18.83 31.04
C GLN A 330 -5.77 -17.75 31.39
N LEU A 331 -5.10 -17.93 32.52
CA LEU A 331 -3.97 -17.10 32.94
C LEU A 331 -2.62 -17.74 32.62
N TYR A 332 -1.65 -16.87 32.39
CA TYR A 332 -0.28 -17.21 32.05
C TYR A 332 0.69 -16.42 32.93
N ASP A 333 1.84 -17.01 33.23
CA ASP A 333 2.90 -16.36 33.98
C ASP A 333 3.74 -15.40 33.12
N ASP A 334 4.75 -14.76 33.71
CA ASP A 334 5.61 -13.80 33.02
C ASP A 334 6.36 -14.39 31.82
N ASN A 335 6.54 -15.71 31.80
CA ASN A 335 7.21 -16.46 30.74
C ASN A 335 6.22 -17.08 29.74
N GLY A 336 4.91 -16.85 29.91
CA GLY A 336 3.87 -17.41 29.07
C GLY A 336 3.50 -18.86 29.39
N LYS A 337 3.88 -19.39 30.56
CA LYS A 337 3.46 -20.70 31.03
C LYS A 337 2.06 -20.61 31.64
N ILE A 338 1.22 -21.60 31.36
CA ILE A 338 -0.13 -21.71 31.91
C ILE A 338 -0.07 -21.81 33.45
N ILE A 339 -0.89 -21.01 34.12
CA ILE A 339 -1.17 -21.14 35.55
C ILE A 339 -2.39 -22.05 35.70
N GLU A 340 -2.18 -23.35 35.90
CA GLU A 340 -3.26 -24.35 35.90
C GLU A 340 -4.25 -24.18 37.06
N SER A 341 -3.82 -23.59 38.17
CA SER A 341 -4.63 -23.42 39.37
C SER A 341 -5.55 -22.20 39.35
N LEU A 342 -5.47 -21.34 38.32
CA LEU A 342 -6.15 -20.05 38.32
C LEU A 342 -6.67 -19.67 36.94
N GLN A 343 -7.94 -19.25 36.91
CA GLN A 343 -8.62 -18.76 35.72
C GLN A 343 -9.57 -17.62 36.12
N LEU A 344 -9.90 -16.74 35.18
CA LEU A 344 -10.84 -15.66 35.41
C LEU A 344 -12.26 -16.09 35.00
N GLY A 345 -13.24 -15.76 35.84
CA GLY A 345 -14.66 -16.02 35.55
C GLY A 345 -15.16 -15.26 34.32
N PRO A 346 -16.20 -15.76 33.63
CA PRO A 346 -16.80 -15.05 32.50
C PRO A 346 -17.43 -13.73 32.93
N ASN A 347 -17.41 -12.73 32.04
CA ASN A 347 -17.98 -11.39 32.24
C ASN A 347 -17.50 -10.70 33.54
N THR A 348 -16.23 -10.84 33.90
CA THR A 348 -15.64 -10.19 35.07
C THR A 348 -14.66 -9.08 34.64
N PRO A 349 -14.75 -7.87 35.22
CA PRO A 349 -13.82 -6.79 34.93
C PRO A 349 -12.55 -6.89 35.78
N TRP A 350 -11.39 -6.58 35.19
CA TRP A 350 -10.08 -6.60 35.82
C TRP A 350 -9.31 -5.33 35.49
N ALA A 351 -8.69 -4.72 36.51
CA ALA A 351 -7.75 -3.63 36.27
C ALA A 351 -6.50 -4.16 35.56
N THR A 352 -5.91 -3.37 34.68
CA THR A 352 -4.64 -3.70 34.05
C THR A 352 -3.67 -2.54 34.10
N ASP A 353 -2.41 -2.87 34.37
CA ASP A 353 -1.34 -1.90 34.57
C ASP A 353 -0.14 -2.13 33.64
N LEU A 354 -0.07 -3.27 32.95
CA LEU A 354 0.92 -3.59 31.93
C LEU A 354 0.31 -4.42 30.78
N MET A 355 0.88 -4.27 29.59
CA MET A 355 0.64 -5.16 28.45
C MET A 355 1.96 -5.66 27.88
N LYS A 356 1.97 -6.83 27.22
CA LYS A 356 3.12 -7.32 26.46
C LYS A 356 2.69 -8.31 25.40
N THR A 357 3.61 -8.65 24.49
CA THR A 357 3.39 -9.65 23.45
C THR A 357 4.19 -10.90 23.76
N LEU A 358 3.54 -11.92 24.31
CA LEU A 358 4.18 -13.22 24.54
C LEU A 358 3.82 -14.17 23.39
N ASN A 359 4.83 -14.76 22.74
CA ASN A 359 4.65 -15.71 21.65
C ASN A 359 3.73 -15.19 20.52
N GLY A 360 3.83 -13.90 20.18
CA GLY A 360 3.00 -13.27 19.14
C GLY A 360 1.56 -12.95 19.58
N GLU A 361 1.21 -13.19 20.84
CA GLU A 361 -0.10 -12.88 21.40
C GLU A 361 -0.01 -11.73 22.40
N LYS A 362 -0.82 -10.69 22.18
CA LYS A 362 -0.95 -9.57 23.13
C LYS A 362 -1.63 -10.05 24.40
N MET A 363 -1.11 -9.65 25.55
CA MET A 363 -1.63 -9.98 26.86
C MET A 363 -1.72 -8.74 27.75
N TYR A 364 -2.69 -8.74 28.66
CA TYR A 364 -2.83 -7.74 29.72
C TYR A 364 -2.49 -8.37 31.06
N ARG A 365 -1.72 -7.67 31.89
CA ARG A 365 -1.48 -8.08 33.27
C ARG A 365 -2.69 -7.74 34.10
N VAL A 366 -3.24 -8.72 34.82
CA VAL A 366 -4.40 -8.55 35.70
C VAL A 366 -4.04 -8.71 37.18
N ALA A 367 -2.91 -9.35 37.47
CA ALA A 367 -2.27 -9.37 38.77
C ALA A 367 -0.76 -9.63 38.62
N THR A 368 -0.01 -9.60 39.73
CA THR A 368 1.44 -9.86 39.72
C THR A 368 1.72 -11.23 39.08
N ASN A 369 2.52 -11.25 38.01
CA ASN A 369 2.87 -12.47 37.27
C ASN A 369 1.64 -13.19 36.68
N GLU A 370 0.53 -12.50 36.42
CA GLU A 370 -0.69 -13.08 35.85
C GLU A 370 -1.18 -12.28 34.65
N TRP A 371 -1.15 -12.94 33.50
CA TRP A 371 -1.45 -12.34 32.21
C TRP A 371 -2.62 -13.05 31.55
N VAL A 372 -3.55 -12.27 31.01
CA VAL A 372 -4.68 -12.76 30.22
C VAL A 372 -4.50 -12.36 28.76
N LYS A 373 -4.76 -13.29 27.85
CA LYS A 373 -4.69 -13.03 26.41
C LYS A 373 -5.77 -12.04 26.01
N VAL A 374 -5.44 -11.10 25.12
CA VAL A 374 -6.43 -10.18 24.54
C VAL A 374 -7.57 -10.92 23.86
N SER A 375 -7.28 -12.10 23.28
CA SER A 375 -8.29 -12.95 22.68
C SER A 375 -9.37 -13.41 23.65
N GLU A 376 -9.16 -13.35 24.97
CA GLU A 376 -10.13 -13.74 26.01
C GLU A 376 -10.93 -12.54 26.59
N ILE A 377 -10.70 -11.35 26.04
CA ILE A 377 -11.30 -10.08 26.47
C ILE A 377 -12.32 -9.61 25.41
N LYS A 378 -13.40 -8.95 25.84
CA LYS A 378 -14.46 -8.40 24.97
C LYS A 378 -14.42 -6.87 24.86
#